data_AF-A0AA38M299-F1
#
_entry.id   AF-A0AA38M299-F1
#
_cell.length_a   1.000
_cell.length_b   1.000
_cell.length_c   1.000
_cell.angle_alpha   90.00
_cell.angle_beta   90.00
_cell.angle_gamma   90.00
#
_symmetry.space_group_name_H-M   'P 1'
#
loop_
_entity.id
_entity.type
_entity.pdbx_description
1 polymer ?
#
loop_
_entity_poly.entity_id
_entity_poly.type
_entity_poly.pdbx_seq_one_letter_code
_entity_poly.pdbx_strand_id
1 'polypeptide(L)'
;MKRAYSLSLPTNSALGRFGPPPSVTTGKNDPPIGSKHLRVIVQVVVDGFWEESAPYRSICVRDAISDLPPISNGHNNEKMAYDDGPVSHFQRKMRGGNVVLYDHICKDMAPVVEARILYIPCVPGSDWRDLPNICVKLRDNTMTNKLEYPYYSKKQTKFGKPRAICQCGTGKSCNPLDRQLNTLIPWCLPHTADRHNNWAGLYGRLGWDEVFRTTVTNPEPIGKQGKVIHPEQHRVVSVRECARSQGFPDHFRFFGNILDKHRQIGNAVPPPLGQAIGLELRKTVALARKS
;
A
#
# COMPACT_ATOMS: atom_id res chain seq x y z
N MET A 1 -5.20 -13.41 -70.81
CA MET A 1 -4.13 -14.42 -70.69
C MET A 1 -3.75 -14.57 -69.22
N LYS A 2 -4.15 -15.69 -68.60
CA LYS A 2 -3.79 -16.06 -67.22
C LYS A 2 -2.62 -17.05 -67.30
N ARG A 3 -1.56 -16.87 -66.50
CA ARG A 3 -0.56 -17.91 -66.21
C ARG A 3 -0.42 -18.04 -64.71
N ALA A 4 -0.66 -19.26 -64.23
CA ALA A 4 -0.35 -19.74 -62.90
C ALA A 4 1.12 -20.19 -62.87
N TYR A 5 1.81 -19.94 -61.76
CA TYR A 5 2.97 -20.71 -61.35
C TYR A 5 2.93 -20.88 -59.82
N SER A 6 2.85 -22.14 -59.39
CA SER A 6 3.14 -22.60 -58.04
C SER A 6 4.64 -22.69 -57.85
N LEU A 7 5.17 -22.20 -56.72
CA LEU A 7 6.49 -22.59 -56.23
C LEU A 7 6.45 -22.78 -54.71
N SER A 8 6.98 -23.95 -54.35
CA SER A 8 7.10 -24.62 -53.07
C SER A 8 8.00 -23.90 -52.06
N LEU A 9 7.59 -23.96 -50.78
CA LEU A 9 8.41 -23.59 -49.63
C LEU A 9 9.46 -24.68 -49.34
N PRO A 10 10.71 -24.33 -48.98
CA PRO A 10 11.68 -25.31 -48.50
C PRO A 10 11.38 -25.71 -47.05
N THR A 11 11.42 -27.02 -46.82
CA THR A 11 11.37 -27.72 -45.53
C THR A 11 12.72 -27.76 -44.82
N ASN A 12 12.66 -28.14 -43.54
CA ASN A 12 13.73 -28.38 -42.55
C ASN A 12 14.23 -27.15 -41.78
N SER A 13 14.42 -27.16 -40.47
CA SER A 13 14.17 -28.16 -39.41
C SER A 13 14.74 -27.53 -38.13
N ALA A 14 13.93 -26.91 -37.29
CA ALA A 14 14.30 -26.53 -35.92
C ALA A 14 13.05 -26.09 -35.11
N LEU A 15 11.99 -26.89 -35.13
CA LEU A 15 10.90 -26.75 -34.16
C LEU A 15 11.24 -27.61 -32.94
N GLY A 16 11.89 -26.98 -31.96
CA GLY A 16 11.90 -27.50 -30.60
C GLY A 16 10.45 -27.68 -30.14
N ARG A 17 10.06 -28.93 -29.89
CA ARG A 17 8.76 -29.26 -29.31
C ARG A 17 8.69 -28.61 -27.93
N PHE A 18 7.97 -27.50 -27.79
CA PHE A 18 7.46 -27.07 -26.49
C PHE A 18 6.45 -28.13 -26.05
N GLY A 19 6.86 -28.98 -25.11
CA GLY A 19 5.94 -29.88 -24.42
C GLY A 19 4.85 -29.07 -23.68
N PRO A 20 3.68 -29.67 -23.41
CA PRO A 20 2.66 -29.01 -22.60
C PRO A 20 3.25 -28.62 -21.23
N PRO A 21 2.83 -27.47 -20.65
CA PRO A 21 3.31 -27.05 -19.35
C PRO A 21 3.03 -28.15 -18.31
N PRO A 22 3.95 -28.37 -17.34
CA PRO A 22 3.73 -29.36 -16.31
C PRO A 22 2.45 -29.03 -15.53
N SER A 23 1.57 -30.01 -15.41
CA SER A 23 0.40 -29.97 -14.56
C SER A 23 0.83 -29.77 -13.11
N VAL A 24 0.61 -28.56 -12.60
CA VAL A 24 0.80 -28.24 -11.18
C VAL A 24 -0.27 -29.01 -10.41
N THR A 25 0.14 -30.09 -9.77
CA THR A 25 -0.66 -30.78 -8.76
C THR A 25 -0.75 -29.87 -7.54
N THR A 26 -1.93 -29.28 -7.30
CA THR A 26 -2.20 -28.51 -6.10
C THR A 26 -2.19 -29.45 -4.89
N GLY A 27 -1.10 -29.45 -4.13
CA GLY A 27 -1.06 -30.06 -2.81
C GLY A 27 -2.01 -29.33 -1.87
N LYS A 28 -2.91 -30.07 -1.20
CA LYS A 28 -3.98 -29.55 -0.32
C LYS A 28 -3.51 -28.81 0.96
N ASN A 29 -2.25 -28.40 1.08
CA ASN A 29 -1.69 -27.81 2.30
C ASN A 29 -0.94 -26.49 2.12
N ASP A 30 -1.04 -25.84 0.96
CA ASP A 30 -0.47 -24.50 0.80
C ASP A 30 -1.31 -23.45 1.56
N PRO A 31 -0.72 -22.63 2.45
CA PRO A 31 -1.43 -21.54 3.08
C PRO A 31 -1.92 -20.56 2.00
N PRO A 32 -3.11 -19.96 2.15
CA PRO A 32 -3.66 -19.08 1.12
C PRO A 32 -2.66 -17.96 0.84
N ILE A 33 -2.14 -17.95 -0.40
CA ILE A 33 -1.36 -16.84 -0.95
C ILE A 33 -2.31 -15.65 -0.94
N GLY A 34 -2.18 -14.79 0.08
CA GLY A 34 -2.94 -13.56 0.15
C GLY A 34 -2.69 -12.75 -1.11
N SER A 35 -3.75 -12.46 -1.86
CA SER A 35 -3.72 -11.68 -3.09
C SER A 35 -3.14 -10.30 -2.81
N LYS A 36 -1.83 -10.13 -2.98
CA LYS A 36 -1.17 -8.82 -2.93
C LYS A 36 -1.47 -8.11 -4.24
N HIS A 37 -2.65 -7.49 -4.35
CA HIS A 37 -3.00 -6.65 -5.50
C HIS A 37 -2.14 -5.39 -5.48
N LEU A 38 -0.92 -5.44 -6.01
CA LEU A 38 -0.08 -4.25 -6.15
C LEU A 38 -0.76 -3.28 -7.13
N ARG A 39 -1.21 -2.12 -6.65
CA ARG A 39 -1.68 -1.03 -7.51
C ARG A 39 -0.55 -0.03 -7.61
N VAL A 40 0.20 -0.10 -8.70
CA VAL A 40 1.25 0.87 -9.04
C VAL A 40 0.57 2.11 -9.60
N ILE A 41 1.09 3.31 -9.31
CA ILE A 41 0.69 4.52 -10.03
C ILE A 41 1.11 4.31 -11.50
N VAL A 42 0.14 3.99 -12.34
CA VAL A 42 0.39 3.72 -13.76
C VAL A 42 0.60 5.06 -14.46
N GLN A 43 1.81 5.30 -14.95
CA GLN A 43 2.00 6.25 -16.04
C GLN A 43 1.76 5.54 -17.36
N VAL A 44 0.88 6.12 -18.17
CA VAL A 44 0.50 5.56 -19.46
C VAL A 44 1.20 6.34 -20.54
N VAL A 45 1.90 5.61 -21.41
CA VAL A 45 2.47 6.13 -22.65
C VAL A 45 1.63 5.59 -23.77
N VAL A 46 1.16 6.51 -24.59
CA VAL A 46 0.33 6.20 -25.75
C VAL A 46 1.26 6.49 -26.91
N ASP A 47 1.64 5.45 -27.62
CA ASP A 47 2.50 5.44 -28.81
C ASP A 47 3.98 5.09 -28.54
N GLY A 48 4.42 3.99 -29.16
CA GLY A 48 5.77 3.42 -29.08
C GLY A 48 5.74 1.89 -28.98
N PHE A 49 6.59 1.21 -29.77
CA PHE A 49 6.95 -0.19 -29.54
C PHE A 49 8.14 -0.19 -28.57
N TRP A 50 7.93 -0.69 -27.36
CA TRP A 50 8.97 -0.77 -26.35
C TRP A 50 9.28 -2.24 -26.10
N GLU A 51 10.40 -2.72 -26.65
CA GLU A 51 10.78 -4.14 -26.55
C GLU A 51 11.66 -4.43 -25.32
N GLU A 52 12.38 -3.43 -24.79
CA GLU A 52 13.38 -3.65 -23.73
C GLU A 52 12.96 -3.15 -22.34
N SER A 53 12.26 -2.00 -22.23
CA SER A 53 11.85 -1.44 -20.93
C SER A 53 10.73 -0.39 -21.03
N ALA A 54 10.16 -0.02 -19.88
CA ALA A 54 9.17 1.06 -19.81
C ALA A 54 9.85 2.43 -20.08
N PRO A 55 9.25 3.30 -20.91
CA PRO A 55 9.87 4.57 -21.35
C PRO A 55 9.97 5.64 -20.26
N TYR A 56 9.20 5.52 -19.16
CA TYR A 56 9.24 6.44 -18.03
C TYR A 56 9.61 5.71 -16.75
N ARG A 57 10.35 6.42 -15.88
CA ARG A 57 10.63 5.94 -14.52
C ARG A 57 9.34 5.81 -13.72
N SER A 58 9.37 4.96 -12.69
CA SER A 58 8.27 4.84 -11.74
C SER A 58 8.03 6.14 -10.98
N ILE A 59 6.76 6.40 -10.64
CA ILE A 59 6.33 7.49 -9.75
C ILE A 59 6.40 7.02 -8.30
N CYS A 60 7.18 7.73 -7.48
CA CYS A 60 7.32 7.42 -6.06
C CYS A 60 6.36 8.25 -5.19
N VAL A 61 6.33 7.96 -3.88
CA VAL A 61 5.53 8.70 -2.90
C VAL A 61 5.88 10.19 -2.92
N ARG A 62 7.17 10.53 -3.03
CA ARG A 62 7.65 11.92 -3.12
C ARG A 62 7.05 12.64 -4.31
N ASP A 63 7.11 12.04 -5.49
CA ASP A 63 6.52 12.63 -6.69
C ASP A 63 5.02 12.89 -6.54
N ALA A 64 4.31 12.12 -5.72
CA ALA A 64 2.88 12.20 -5.61
C ALA A 64 2.39 13.15 -4.50
N ILE A 65 3.08 13.25 -3.34
CA ILE A 65 2.50 13.95 -2.17
C ILE A 65 3.43 14.98 -1.51
N SER A 66 4.66 15.18 -1.99
CA SER A 66 5.62 16.07 -1.31
C SER A 66 5.26 17.57 -1.29
N ASP A 67 4.32 18.01 -2.13
CA ASP A 67 3.81 19.40 -2.18
C ASP A 67 2.57 19.62 -1.31
N LEU A 68 2.07 18.58 -0.63
CA LEU A 68 0.89 18.71 0.21
C LEU A 68 1.25 19.38 1.56
N PRO A 69 0.44 20.36 2.01
CA PRO A 69 0.64 21.03 3.28
C PRO A 69 0.55 20.04 4.45
N PRO A 70 1.29 20.24 5.56
CA PRO A 70 1.21 19.34 6.70
C PRO A 70 -0.14 19.40 7.41
N ILE A 71 -0.63 18.24 7.84
CA ILE A 71 -1.87 18.13 8.64
C ILE A 71 -1.66 17.18 9.84
N SER A 72 -2.48 17.34 10.87
CA SER A 72 -2.46 16.49 12.07
C SER A 72 -3.34 15.24 11.91
N ASN A 73 -3.17 14.26 12.81
CA ASN A 73 -4.14 13.19 13.00
C ASN A 73 -5.55 13.77 13.21
N GLY A 74 -6.57 13.17 12.58
CA GLY A 74 -7.95 13.64 12.67
C GLY A 74 -8.27 14.96 11.94
N HIS A 75 -7.35 15.52 11.16
CA HIS A 75 -7.63 16.72 10.39
C HIS A 75 -8.80 16.50 9.42
N ASN A 76 -9.82 17.37 9.51
CA ASN A 76 -11.10 17.21 8.79
C ASN A 76 -11.58 18.51 8.10
N ASN A 77 -10.67 19.43 7.76
CA ASN A 77 -11.05 20.57 6.94
C ASN A 77 -11.09 20.15 5.45
N GLU A 78 -12.28 20.09 4.85
CA GLU A 78 -12.46 19.61 3.48
C GLU A 78 -11.82 20.50 2.41
N LYS A 79 -11.52 21.77 2.74
CA LYS A 79 -10.97 22.76 1.81
C LYS A 79 -9.86 23.56 2.47
N MET A 80 -8.69 23.59 1.85
CA MET A 80 -7.56 24.43 2.26
C MET A 80 -6.80 24.95 1.05
N ALA A 81 -5.85 25.87 1.27
CA ALA A 81 -4.90 26.27 0.24
C ALA A 81 -3.75 25.25 0.16
N TYR A 82 -3.07 25.18 -0.98
CA TYR A 82 -1.70 24.65 -0.99
C TYR A 82 -0.77 25.71 -0.38
N ASP A 83 0.29 25.27 0.30
CA ASP A 83 1.31 26.18 0.81
C ASP A 83 2.20 26.69 -0.33
N ASP A 84 2.60 25.79 -1.23
CA ASP A 84 3.57 26.07 -2.29
C ASP A 84 3.09 25.57 -3.68
N GLY A 85 3.92 25.82 -4.69
CA GLY A 85 3.76 25.29 -6.04
C GLY A 85 4.07 23.78 -6.16
N PRO A 86 3.62 23.12 -7.24
CA PRO A 86 3.95 21.71 -7.49
C PRO A 86 5.45 21.51 -7.73
N VAL A 87 6.04 20.54 -7.05
CA VAL A 87 7.48 20.22 -7.16
C VAL A 87 7.74 19.27 -8.34
N SER A 88 6.96 18.20 -8.43
CA SER A 88 7.14 17.13 -9.42
C SER A 88 6.31 17.35 -10.69
N HIS A 89 6.69 16.66 -11.77
CA HIS A 89 5.87 16.60 -12.99
C HIS A 89 4.49 15.99 -12.72
N PHE A 90 4.43 14.97 -11.86
CA PHE A 90 3.17 14.32 -11.50
C PHE A 90 2.24 15.31 -10.77
N GLN A 91 2.76 16.09 -9.83
CA GLN A 91 1.98 17.10 -9.09
C GLN A 91 1.47 18.21 -10.02
N ARG A 92 2.29 18.67 -10.98
CA ARG A 92 1.84 19.63 -12.01
C ARG A 92 0.63 19.10 -12.77
N LYS A 93 0.69 17.83 -13.18
CA LYS A 93 -0.41 17.16 -13.90
C LYS A 93 -1.66 16.99 -13.02
N MET A 94 -1.51 16.54 -11.77
CA MET A 94 -2.64 16.33 -10.87
C MET A 94 -3.31 17.64 -10.47
N ARG A 95 -2.53 18.68 -10.16
CA ARG A 95 -3.07 19.99 -9.77
C ARG A 95 -3.74 20.70 -10.93
N GLY A 96 -3.19 20.66 -12.14
CA GLY A 96 -3.79 21.31 -13.32
C GLY A 96 -4.05 22.80 -13.13
N GLY A 97 -3.22 23.50 -12.35
CA GLY A 97 -3.38 24.92 -12.02
C GLY A 97 -4.30 25.22 -10.83
N ASN A 98 -4.88 24.22 -10.17
CA ASN A 98 -5.70 24.44 -8.98
C ASN A 98 -4.89 25.00 -7.81
N VAL A 99 -5.42 26.07 -7.22
CA VAL A 99 -4.89 26.71 -6.00
C VAL A 99 -5.59 26.24 -4.72
N VAL A 100 -6.75 25.59 -4.87
CA VAL A 100 -7.50 25.05 -3.75
C VAL A 100 -7.29 23.55 -3.65
N LEU A 101 -6.88 23.12 -2.47
CA LEU A 101 -6.72 21.73 -2.09
C LEU A 101 -7.98 21.23 -1.39
N TYR A 102 -8.51 20.11 -1.89
CA TYR A 102 -9.70 19.48 -1.32
C TYR A 102 -9.42 18.10 -0.78
N ASP A 103 -10.18 17.69 0.23
CA ASP A 103 -10.14 16.35 0.82
C ASP A 103 -8.74 15.97 1.33
N HIS A 104 -7.91 16.95 1.72
CA HIS A 104 -6.68 16.68 2.45
C HIS A 104 -6.99 16.47 3.94
N ILE A 105 -7.81 15.44 4.18
CA ILE A 105 -8.36 15.05 5.48
C ILE A 105 -7.95 13.62 5.79
N CYS A 106 -7.73 13.31 7.06
CA CYS A 106 -7.34 11.96 7.48
C CYS A 106 -8.15 11.53 8.70
N LYS A 107 -8.23 10.21 8.91
CA LYS A 107 -8.98 9.64 10.03
C LYS A 107 -8.43 10.12 11.37
N ASP A 108 -9.33 10.32 12.34
CA ASP A 108 -8.93 10.49 13.73
C ASP A 108 -8.66 9.11 14.36
N MET A 109 -7.39 8.82 14.59
CA MET A 109 -6.97 7.57 15.19
C MET A 109 -7.16 7.61 16.72
N ALA A 110 -7.52 6.47 17.30
CA ALA A 110 -7.64 6.34 18.75
C ALA A 110 -6.34 6.76 19.47
N PRO A 111 -6.39 7.32 20.68
CA PRO A 111 -5.22 7.86 21.40
C PRO A 111 -4.00 6.93 21.45
N VAL A 112 -4.22 5.63 21.71
CA VAL A 112 -3.13 4.63 21.73
C VAL A 112 -2.53 4.37 20.35
N VAL A 113 -3.33 4.48 19.29
CA VAL A 113 -2.86 4.28 17.91
C VAL A 113 -2.08 5.50 17.43
N GLU A 114 -2.55 6.69 17.74
CA GLU A 114 -1.82 7.95 17.51
C GLU A 114 -0.47 7.94 18.23
N ALA A 115 -0.44 7.56 19.51
CA ALA A 115 0.81 7.40 20.25
C ALA A 115 1.72 6.35 19.60
N ARG A 116 1.21 5.21 19.15
CA ARG A 116 2.02 4.23 18.41
C ARG A 116 2.66 4.88 17.18
N ILE A 117 1.88 5.56 16.34
CA ILE A 117 2.39 6.24 15.13
C ILE A 117 3.47 7.27 15.51
N LEU A 118 3.28 8.03 16.58
CA LEU A 118 4.25 8.99 17.09
C LEU A 118 5.61 8.33 17.38
N TYR A 119 5.60 7.16 18.03
CA TYR A 119 6.80 6.42 18.41
C TYR A 119 7.39 5.53 17.31
N ILE A 120 6.78 5.45 16.11
CA ILE A 120 7.43 4.83 14.94
C ILE A 120 8.47 5.81 14.38
N PRO A 121 9.77 5.44 14.32
CA PRO A 121 10.80 6.29 13.75
C PRO A 121 10.48 6.68 12.29
N CYS A 122 10.87 7.88 11.88
CA CYS A 122 10.72 8.35 10.49
C CYS A 122 11.84 7.83 9.57
N VAL A 123 12.39 6.64 9.86
CA VAL A 123 13.45 6.01 9.08
C VAL A 123 12.80 5.04 8.08
N PRO A 124 13.24 5.01 6.80
CA PRO A 124 12.72 4.06 5.83
C PRO A 124 12.79 2.61 6.34
N GLY A 125 11.65 1.91 6.25
CA GLY A 125 11.54 0.51 6.70
C GLY A 125 11.10 0.33 8.14
N SER A 126 10.99 1.40 8.94
CA SER A 126 10.49 1.31 10.31
C SER A 126 9.03 0.88 10.38
N ASP A 127 8.71 0.07 11.39
CA ASP A 127 7.38 -0.47 11.64
C ASP A 127 7.15 -0.83 13.12
N TRP A 128 6.08 -1.57 13.44
CA TRP A 128 5.70 -1.89 14.82
C TRP A 128 6.83 -2.51 15.66
N ARG A 129 7.82 -3.16 15.04
CA ARG A 129 8.96 -3.80 15.71
C ARG A 129 9.90 -2.78 16.37
N ASP A 130 9.85 -1.54 15.92
CA ASP A 130 10.65 -0.43 16.43
C ASP A 130 9.97 0.30 17.60
N LEU A 131 8.73 -0.09 17.96
CA LEU A 131 8.03 0.53 19.08
C LEU A 131 8.76 0.27 20.41
N PRO A 132 9.03 1.31 21.22
CA PRO A 132 9.65 1.14 22.51
C PRO A 132 8.68 0.51 23.51
N ASN A 133 9.18 -0.37 24.38
CA ASN A 133 8.39 -0.96 25.44
C ASN A 133 8.36 -0.06 26.69
N ILE A 134 7.61 1.03 26.62
CA ILE A 134 7.51 2.07 27.66
C ILE A 134 6.06 2.44 27.99
N CYS A 135 5.85 3.05 29.16
CA CYS A 135 4.60 3.70 29.53
C CYS A 135 4.60 5.12 28.95
N VAL A 136 3.51 5.50 28.28
CA VAL A 136 3.35 6.83 27.71
C VAL A 136 1.99 7.42 28.11
N LYS A 137 1.95 8.73 28.28
CA LYS A 137 0.70 9.47 28.50
C LYS A 137 0.02 9.72 27.14
N LEU A 138 -1.24 9.33 27.02
CA LEU A 138 -2.05 9.48 25.81
C LEU A 138 -2.77 10.84 25.79
N ARG A 139 -3.30 11.23 24.63
CA ARG A 139 -4.02 12.51 24.45
C ARG A 139 -5.28 12.64 25.31
N ASP A 140 -5.89 11.52 25.69
CA ASP A 140 -7.06 11.45 26.58
C ASP A 140 -6.68 11.41 28.07
N ASN A 141 -5.40 11.68 28.40
CA ASN A 141 -4.80 11.60 29.73
C ASN A 141 -4.69 10.19 30.34
N THR A 142 -5.07 9.13 29.61
CA THR A 142 -4.81 7.76 30.06
C THR A 142 -3.32 7.40 29.87
N MET A 143 -2.84 6.36 30.57
CA MET A 143 -1.46 5.89 30.49
C MET A 143 -1.41 4.51 29.84
N THR A 144 -0.41 4.23 29.01
CA THR A 144 -0.16 2.87 28.52
C THR A 144 0.61 2.03 29.55
N ASN A 145 0.43 0.72 29.46
CA ASN A 145 1.21 -0.26 30.21
C ASN A 145 2.45 -0.69 29.40
N LYS A 146 3.49 -1.13 30.10
CA LYS A 146 4.56 -1.91 29.47
C LYS A 146 4.02 -3.28 29.09
N LEU A 147 4.45 -3.78 27.94
CA LEU A 147 4.17 -5.15 27.52
C LEU A 147 5.07 -6.10 28.29
N GLU A 148 4.47 -7.08 28.95
CA GLU A 148 5.14 -8.09 29.75
C GLU A 148 5.40 -9.37 28.93
N TYR A 149 6.56 -9.98 29.17
CA TYR A 149 7.00 -11.21 28.52
C TYR A 149 7.19 -12.30 29.58
N PRO A 150 6.12 -12.93 30.09
CA PRO A 150 6.21 -13.87 31.20
C PRO A 150 6.78 -15.25 30.82
N TYR A 151 6.87 -15.59 29.53
CA TYR A 151 7.21 -16.95 29.09
C TYR A 151 8.51 -17.03 28.29
N TYR A 152 9.21 -18.16 28.45
CA TYR A 152 10.35 -18.51 27.61
C TYR A 152 9.84 -19.13 26.29
N SER A 153 10.18 -18.52 25.15
CA SER A 153 9.79 -19.06 23.84
C SER A 153 10.44 -20.42 23.57
N LYS A 154 9.74 -21.34 22.91
CA LYS A 154 10.30 -22.65 22.52
C LYS A 154 11.54 -22.53 21.62
N LYS A 155 11.63 -21.45 20.85
CA LYS A 155 12.73 -21.20 19.90
C LYS A 155 13.92 -20.43 20.50
N GLN A 156 13.82 -19.97 21.74
CA GLN A 156 14.89 -19.16 22.33
C GLN A 156 15.89 -20.04 23.08
N THR A 157 17.15 -19.63 23.10
CA THR A 157 18.17 -20.22 23.97
C THR A 157 17.81 -19.98 25.43
N LYS A 158 18.16 -20.92 26.33
CA LYS A 158 17.85 -20.80 27.78
C LYS A 158 18.51 -19.59 28.46
N PHE A 159 19.51 -18.98 27.82
CA PHE A 159 20.21 -17.79 28.30
C PHE A 159 19.57 -16.53 27.71
N GLY A 160 18.96 -15.70 28.57
CA GLY A 160 18.39 -14.41 28.18
C GLY A 160 17.02 -14.15 28.82
N LYS A 161 16.52 -12.92 28.63
CA LYS A 161 15.18 -12.54 29.09
C LYS A 161 14.10 -13.29 28.30
N PRO A 162 12.96 -13.63 28.92
CA PRO A 162 11.84 -14.24 28.22
C PRO A 162 11.31 -13.34 27.10
N ARG A 163 10.86 -13.95 25.99
CA ARG A 163 10.37 -13.26 24.79
C ARG A 163 8.96 -13.65 24.37
N ALA A 164 8.34 -14.61 25.05
CA ALA A 164 6.97 -15.02 24.76
C ALA A 164 5.98 -14.32 25.70
N ILE A 165 4.89 -13.82 25.11
CA ILE A 165 3.84 -13.05 25.80
C ILE A 165 2.59 -13.87 26.14
N CYS A 166 2.53 -15.11 25.67
CA CYS A 166 1.42 -16.03 25.85
C CYS A 166 1.97 -17.44 26.02
N GLN A 167 1.26 -18.28 26.79
CA GLN A 167 1.61 -19.67 27.04
C GLN A 167 1.84 -20.47 25.75
N CYS A 168 1.17 -20.12 24.65
CA CYS A 168 1.36 -20.79 23.37
C CYS A 168 2.78 -20.64 22.79
N GLY A 169 3.53 -19.61 23.21
CA GLY A 169 4.94 -19.45 22.85
C GLY A 169 5.84 -20.55 23.40
N THR A 170 5.37 -21.27 24.43
CA THR A 170 6.06 -22.44 25.01
C THR A 170 5.71 -23.76 24.30
N GLY A 171 4.74 -23.75 23.37
CA GLY A 171 4.21 -24.94 22.70
C GLY A 171 2.93 -25.52 23.29
N LYS A 172 2.33 -24.85 24.30
CA LYS A 172 1.03 -25.21 24.89
C LYS A 172 -0.14 -24.50 24.18
N SER A 173 -1.38 -24.74 24.62
CA SER A 173 -2.54 -23.96 24.19
C SER A 173 -2.47 -22.51 24.70
N CYS A 174 -3.24 -21.60 24.08
CA CYS A 174 -3.34 -20.21 24.54
C CYS A 174 -4.12 -20.12 25.85
N ASN A 175 -3.65 -19.30 26.79
CA ASN A 175 -4.39 -18.90 27.98
C ASN A 175 -5.08 -17.54 27.71
N PRO A 176 -6.43 -17.44 27.79
CA PRO A 176 -7.13 -16.18 27.57
C PRO A 176 -6.72 -15.05 28.52
N LEU A 177 -6.25 -15.37 29.72
CA LEU A 177 -5.82 -14.39 30.73
C LEU A 177 -4.48 -13.73 30.39
N ASP A 178 -3.70 -14.29 29.45
CA ASP A 178 -2.41 -13.72 29.05
C ASP A 178 -2.56 -12.46 28.18
N ARG A 179 -3.79 -12.14 27.75
CA ARG A 179 -4.07 -11.00 26.88
C ARG A 179 -3.84 -9.69 27.63
N GLN A 180 -2.84 -8.93 27.18
CA GLN A 180 -2.55 -7.61 27.73
C GLN A 180 -3.18 -6.52 26.85
N LEU A 181 -3.82 -5.54 27.49
CA LEU A 181 -4.49 -4.42 26.84
C LEU A 181 -3.76 -3.10 27.16
N ASN A 182 -4.03 -2.09 26.35
CA ASN A 182 -3.50 -0.74 26.53
C ASN A 182 -1.97 -0.66 26.62
N THR A 183 -1.28 -1.51 25.86
CA THR A 183 0.18 -1.47 25.71
C THR A 183 0.56 -0.70 24.45
N LEU A 184 1.70 -0.01 24.48
CA LEU A 184 2.21 0.71 23.31
C LEU A 184 2.55 -0.28 22.18
N ILE A 185 3.33 -1.33 22.46
CA ILE A 185 3.49 -2.47 21.55
C ILE A 185 2.18 -3.28 21.55
N PRO A 186 1.47 -3.45 20.42
CA PRO A 186 0.20 -4.19 20.42
C PRO A 186 0.45 -5.68 20.74
N TRP A 187 -0.10 -6.19 21.85
CA TRP A 187 0.08 -7.57 22.30
C TRP A 187 -0.20 -8.62 21.21
N CYS A 188 -1.19 -8.39 20.35
CA CYS A 188 -1.52 -9.35 19.28
C CYS A 188 -0.40 -9.57 18.26
N LEU A 189 0.51 -8.60 18.09
CA LEU A 189 1.59 -8.69 17.12
C LEU A 189 2.67 -9.69 17.56
N PRO A 190 3.36 -9.55 18.71
CA PRO A 190 4.29 -10.58 19.17
C PRO A 190 3.62 -11.95 19.40
N HIS A 191 2.34 -11.98 19.77
CA HIS A 191 1.62 -13.23 20.04
C HIS A 191 1.56 -14.14 18.81
N THR A 192 1.48 -13.55 17.63
CA THR A 192 1.26 -14.27 16.37
C THR A 192 2.33 -14.00 15.32
N ALA A 193 3.37 -13.23 15.66
CA ALA A 193 4.48 -12.81 14.80
C ALA A 193 5.14 -14.00 14.07
N ASP A 194 5.52 -15.03 14.82
CA ASP A 194 6.17 -16.25 14.30
C ASP A 194 5.38 -16.96 13.19
N ARG A 195 4.05 -16.82 13.20
CA ARG A 195 3.15 -17.45 12.21
C ARG A 195 2.87 -16.57 10.99
N HIS A 196 3.29 -15.30 11.02
CA HIS A 196 2.92 -14.30 10.02
C HIS A 196 4.12 -13.47 9.56
N ASN A 197 5.30 -14.10 9.48
CA ASN A 197 6.54 -13.45 9.07
C ASN A 197 6.80 -12.14 9.84
N ASN A 198 6.66 -12.20 11.18
CA ASN A 198 6.83 -11.09 12.10
C ASN A 198 5.93 -9.89 11.82
N TRP A 199 4.81 -10.07 11.12
CA TRP A 199 3.92 -8.98 10.72
C TRP A 199 4.66 -7.79 10.08
N ALA A 200 5.71 -8.08 9.32
CA ALA A 200 6.56 -7.05 8.73
C ALA A 200 5.74 -6.04 7.92
N GLY A 201 5.88 -4.75 8.25
CA GLY A 201 5.19 -3.64 7.62
C GLY A 201 3.92 -3.14 8.33
N LEU A 202 3.40 -3.82 9.36
CA LEU A 202 2.31 -3.27 10.18
C LEU A 202 2.81 -2.09 11.02
N TYR A 203 2.02 -1.02 11.12
CA TYR A 203 2.46 0.30 11.57
C TYR A 203 3.68 0.85 10.80
N GLY A 204 3.90 0.36 9.58
CA GLY A 204 5.00 0.84 8.75
C GLY A 204 4.69 2.19 8.11
N ARG A 205 5.70 3.04 8.05
CA ARG A 205 5.67 4.30 7.30
C ARG A 205 5.92 4.07 5.81
N LEU A 206 5.24 4.85 4.98
CA LEU A 206 5.59 4.97 3.57
C LEU A 206 7.02 5.50 3.44
N GLY A 207 7.78 4.98 2.48
CA GLY A 207 9.07 5.55 2.10
C GLY A 207 8.89 6.57 0.99
N TRP A 208 9.57 7.72 1.06
CA TRP A 208 9.48 8.75 0.03
C TRP A 208 9.84 8.25 -1.37
N ASP A 209 10.85 7.40 -1.45
CA ASP A 209 11.35 6.86 -2.71
C ASP A 209 10.74 5.47 -3.03
N GLU A 210 9.79 5.00 -2.21
CA GLU A 210 8.99 3.81 -2.50
C GLU A 210 7.80 4.17 -3.40
N VAL A 211 7.21 3.16 -4.05
CA VAL A 211 5.89 3.29 -4.69
C VAL A 211 4.78 3.18 -3.65
N PHE A 212 3.64 3.84 -3.88
CA PHE A 212 2.45 3.60 -3.08
C PHE A 212 2.06 2.13 -3.15
N ARG A 213 1.95 1.49 -1.98
CA ARG A 213 1.34 0.16 -1.88
C ARG A 213 -0.18 0.33 -1.97
N THR A 214 -0.84 -0.74 -2.44
CA THR A 214 -2.27 -0.83 -2.79
C THR A 214 -3.15 0.21 -2.09
N THR A 215 -3.81 1.07 -2.88
CA THR A 215 -4.73 2.06 -2.34
C THR A 215 -5.81 1.40 -1.48
N VAL A 216 -5.92 1.88 -0.24
CA VAL A 216 -6.74 1.28 0.80
C VAL A 216 -8.13 1.90 0.86
N THR A 217 -9.15 1.05 0.90
CA THR A 217 -10.56 1.46 1.13
C THR A 217 -10.79 1.94 2.56
N ASN A 218 -9.89 1.59 3.48
CA ASN A 218 -9.85 2.07 4.86
C ASN A 218 -8.41 1.97 5.38
N PRO A 219 -7.66 3.08 5.53
CA PRO A 219 -6.30 3.05 6.07
C PRO A 219 -6.29 2.69 7.56
N GLU A 220 -5.78 1.50 7.87
CA GLU A 220 -5.61 0.97 9.22
C GLU A 220 -4.15 0.50 9.43
N PRO A 221 -3.40 1.03 10.40
CA PRO A 221 -2.00 0.65 10.63
C PRO A 221 -1.79 -0.84 10.95
N ILE A 222 -2.79 -1.52 11.52
CA ILE A 222 -2.76 -2.96 11.81
C ILE A 222 -3.42 -3.81 10.70
N GLY A 223 -3.98 -3.16 9.68
CA GLY A 223 -4.63 -3.84 8.58
C GLY A 223 -3.64 -4.62 7.72
N LYS A 224 -4.10 -5.71 7.10
CA LYS A 224 -3.30 -6.50 6.14
C LYS A 224 -2.89 -5.71 4.88
N GLN A 225 -3.35 -4.47 4.76
CA GLN A 225 -3.15 -3.62 3.59
C GLN A 225 -1.74 -3.02 3.49
N GLY A 226 -0.94 -3.09 4.57
CA GLY A 226 0.47 -2.68 4.56
C GLY A 226 0.72 -1.30 5.14
N LYS A 227 1.73 -0.60 4.60
CA LYS A 227 2.20 0.72 5.07
C LYS A 227 1.19 1.82 4.72
N VAL A 228 0.58 2.43 5.73
CA VAL A 228 -0.44 3.49 5.56
C VAL A 228 -0.14 4.76 6.36
N ILE A 229 1.02 4.83 7.02
CA ILE A 229 1.45 6.00 7.79
C ILE A 229 2.26 6.92 6.86
N HIS A 230 2.03 8.22 6.98
CA HIS A 230 2.79 9.23 6.24
C HIS A 230 4.30 9.09 6.51
N PRO A 231 5.19 9.36 5.51
CA PRO A 231 6.64 9.20 5.68
C PRO A 231 7.22 9.90 6.91
N GLU A 232 6.78 11.13 7.19
CA GLU A 232 7.28 11.95 8.29
C GLU A 232 6.21 12.30 9.34
N GLN A 233 5.06 12.82 8.91
CA GLN A 233 3.95 13.22 9.78
C GLN A 233 3.38 12.04 10.60
N HIS A 234 2.93 12.32 11.84
CA HIS A 234 2.42 11.31 12.77
C HIS A 234 0.94 11.01 12.57
N ARG A 235 0.58 10.60 11.35
CA ARG A 235 -0.80 10.29 10.96
C ARG A 235 -0.85 9.23 9.87
N VAL A 236 -2.04 8.67 9.67
CA VAL A 236 -2.32 7.89 8.47
C VAL A 236 -2.43 8.78 7.24
N VAL A 237 -2.29 8.18 6.06
CA VAL A 237 -2.50 8.89 4.80
C VAL A 237 -3.92 9.45 4.70
N SER A 238 -4.02 10.65 4.13
CA SER A 238 -5.25 11.38 3.88
C SER A 238 -6.00 10.85 2.67
N VAL A 239 -7.27 11.26 2.54
CA VAL A 239 -8.12 10.99 1.38
C VAL A 239 -7.43 11.49 0.10
N ARG A 240 -6.91 12.73 0.08
CA ARG A 240 -6.20 13.28 -1.09
C ARG A 240 -4.92 12.52 -1.45
N GLU A 241 -4.14 12.08 -0.47
CA GLU A 241 -2.93 11.28 -0.73
C GLU A 241 -3.29 9.94 -1.39
N CYS A 242 -4.37 9.28 -0.92
CA CYS A 242 -4.91 8.09 -1.59
C CYS A 242 -5.48 8.39 -2.98
N ALA A 243 -6.11 9.55 -3.19
CA ALA A 243 -6.63 9.93 -4.50
C ALA A 243 -5.48 10.09 -5.51
N ARG A 244 -4.38 10.75 -5.10
CA ARG A 244 -3.18 10.89 -5.92
C ARG A 244 -2.48 9.55 -6.16
N SER A 245 -2.50 8.61 -5.21
CA SER A 245 -1.98 7.26 -5.44
C SER A 245 -2.76 6.46 -6.49
N GLN A 246 -4.02 6.83 -6.79
CA GLN A 246 -4.79 6.29 -7.91
C GLN A 246 -4.67 7.13 -9.19
N GLY A 247 -4.00 8.29 -9.14
CA GLY A 247 -3.90 9.21 -10.26
C GLY A 247 -5.17 10.02 -10.53
N PHE A 248 -6.01 10.26 -9.52
CA PHE A 248 -7.08 11.24 -9.64
C PHE A 248 -6.53 12.66 -9.71
N PRO A 249 -7.05 13.52 -10.62
CA PRO A 249 -6.70 14.93 -10.61
C PRO A 249 -7.26 15.61 -9.36
N ASP A 250 -6.60 16.67 -8.90
CA ASP A 250 -6.92 17.33 -7.62
C ASP A 250 -8.28 18.03 -7.62
N HIS A 251 -8.83 18.35 -8.80
CA HIS A 251 -10.19 18.89 -8.95
C HIS A 251 -11.30 17.83 -8.85
N PHE A 252 -10.97 16.53 -8.88
CA PHE A 252 -11.97 15.47 -8.76
C PHE A 252 -12.60 15.50 -7.37
N ARG A 253 -13.93 15.36 -7.32
CA ARG A 253 -14.76 15.48 -6.12
C ARG A 253 -15.18 14.12 -5.59
N PHE A 254 -14.94 13.90 -4.31
CA PHE A 254 -15.46 12.76 -3.58
C PHE A 254 -16.55 13.22 -2.61
N PHE A 255 -17.56 12.39 -2.37
CA PHE A 255 -18.73 12.74 -1.56
C PHE A 255 -18.92 11.79 -0.38
N GLY A 256 -19.64 12.23 0.66
CA GLY A 256 -19.88 11.43 1.86
C GLY A 256 -18.82 11.65 2.95
N ASN A 257 -18.82 10.79 3.97
CA ASN A 257 -17.86 10.92 5.08
C ASN A 257 -16.44 10.45 4.67
N ILE A 258 -15.44 10.66 5.53
CA ILE A 258 -14.04 10.26 5.28
C ILE A 258 -13.91 8.80 4.81
N LEU A 259 -14.64 7.87 5.45
CA LEU A 259 -14.59 6.45 5.11
C LEU A 259 -15.21 6.17 3.74
N ASP A 260 -16.30 6.85 3.39
CA ASP A 260 -16.93 6.73 2.07
C ASP A 260 -16.00 7.24 0.96
N LYS A 261 -15.30 8.34 1.21
CA LYS A 261 -14.32 8.90 0.27
C LYS A 261 -13.14 7.93 0.06
N HIS A 262 -12.57 7.37 1.13
CA HIS A 262 -11.55 6.32 1.01
C HIS A 262 -12.07 5.10 0.24
N ARG A 263 -13.31 4.67 0.48
CA ARG A 263 -13.92 3.53 -0.22
C ARG A 263 -14.10 3.80 -1.71
N GLN A 264 -14.59 4.98 -2.10
CA GLN A 264 -14.71 5.39 -3.50
C GLN A 264 -13.35 5.31 -4.22
N ILE A 265 -12.32 5.89 -3.60
CA ILE A 265 -10.96 5.92 -4.14
C ILE A 265 -10.35 4.51 -4.23
N GLY A 266 -10.50 3.69 -3.18
CA GLY A 266 -9.95 2.33 -3.15
C GLY A 266 -10.61 1.37 -4.15
N ASN A 267 -11.91 1.53 -4.38
CA ASN A 267 -12.68 0.70 -5.32
C ASN A 267 -12.55 1.14 -6.78
N ALA A 268 -12.19 2.40 -7.03
CA ALA A 268 -12.07 2.93 -8.38
C ALA A 268 -10.99 2.24 -9.21
N VAL A 269 -11.18 2.25 -10.53
CA VAL A 269 -10.10 1.99 -11.50
C VAL A 269 -9.25 3.28 -11.60
N PRO A 270 -7.91 3.19 -11.52
CA PRO A 270 -7.04 4.36 -11.70
C PRO A 270 -7.38 5.11 -13.01
N PRO A 271 -7.66 6.43 -13.00
CA PRO A 271 -7.95 7.17 -14.22
C PRO A 271 -6.87 7.04 -15.31
N PRO A 272 -5.55 7.04 -15.01
CA PRO A 272 -4.53 6.78 -16.03
C PRO A 272 -4.73 5.42 -16.71
N LEU A 273 -4.98 4.35 -15.94
CA LEU A 273 -5.23 3.02 -16.50
C LEU A 273 -6.48 2.99 -17.39
N GLY A 274 -7.57 3.61 -16.94
CA GLY A 274 -8.78 3.76 -17.74
C GLY A 274 -8.54 4.53 -19.05
N GLN A 275 -7.72 5.57 -19.00
CA GLN A 275 -7.30 6.34 -20.18
C GLN A 275 -6.52 5.47 -21.18
N ALA A 276 -5.58 4.63 -20.73
CA ALA A 276 -4.85 3.71 -21.62
C ALA A 276 -5.80 2.81 -22.41
N ILE A 277 -6.69 2.14 -21.68
CA ILE A 277 -7.66 1.20 -22.27
C ILE A 277 -8.57 1.94 -23.24
N GLY A 278 -9.08 3.11 -22.85
CA GLY A 278 -9.94 3.94 -23.70
C GLY A 278 -9.26 4.39 -25.00
N LEU A 279 -7.96 4.67 -24.98
CA LEU A 279 -7.22 5.08 -26.17
C LEU A 279 -7.01 3.93 -27.15
N GLU A 280 -6.72 2.72 -26.66
CA GLU A 280 -6.63 1.53 -27.51
C GLU A 280 -8.00 1.17 -28.12
N LEU A 281 -9.08 1.26 -27.34
CA LEU A 281 -10.44 1.10 -27.87
C LEU A 281 -10.78 2.17 -28.94
N ARG A 282 -10.34 3.41 -28.74
CA ARG A 282 -10.55 4.47 -29.74
C ARG A 282 -9.81 4.17 -31.05
N LYS A 283 -8.59 3.62 -30.98
CA LYS A 283 -7.81 3.21 -32.15
C LYS A 283 -8.54 2.13 -32.95
N THR A 284 -9.05 1.09 -32.28
CA THR A 284 -9.77 -0.01 -32.95
C THR A 284 -11.07 0.45 -33.60
N VAL A 285 -11.85 1.28 -32.92
CA VAL A 285 -13.08 1.86 -33.49
C VAL A 285 -12.79 2.75 -34.70
N ALA A 286 -11.70 3.52 -34.66
CA ALA A 286 -11.30 4.37 -35.79
C ALA A 286 -10.85 3.55 -37.02
N LEU A 287 -10.20 2.41 -36.81
CA LEU A 287 -9.83 1.49 -37.89
C LEU A 287 -11.06 0.81 -38.51
N ALA A 288 -11.99 0.33 -37.68
CA ALA A 288 -13.22 -0.31 -38.14
C ALA A 288 -14.15 0.63 -38.94
N ARG A 289 -14.05 1.96 -38.73
CA ARG A 289 -14.79 2.97 -39.50
C ARG A 289 -14.18 3.28 -40.87
N LYS A 290 -12.93 2.86 -41.12
CA LYS A 290 -12.20 3.09 -42.39
C LYS A 290 -12.26 1.89 -43.34
N SER A 291 -12.71 0.74 -42.85
CA SER A 291 -12.96 -0.51 -43.58
C SER A 291 -14.42 -0.64 -43.98
#